data_AF-A0A7X9KYR8-F1
#
_entry.id   AF-A0A7X9KYR8-F1
#
_cell.length_a   1.000
_cell.length_b   1.000
_cell.length_c   1.000
_cell.angle_alpha   90.00
_cell.angle_beta   90.00
_cell.angle_gamma   90.00
#
_symmetry.space_group_name_H-M   'P 1'
#
loop_
_entity.id
_entity.type
_entity.pdbx_description
1 polymer ?
#
loop_
_entity_poly.entity_id
_entity_poly.type
_entity_poly.pdbx_seq_one_letter_code
_entity_poly.pdbx_strand_id
1 'polypeptide(L)'
;MDNTQKLIALFKYIKELNSMKNKIFLNLDEYDSLNLKFSDIPKNNNIKISYYSDETYNEEILVVKKPEFLLCPTPPDTIISWLSPEWDNYKIECEHKAYLPKTTLIDVEESFNVSETEVVYFEESEERITDFNNWMSTRSDWVKEQLIIENTINLFSDLYKAYLDINRENGLIELVVGVGLFNYSSSKNYKHPLLLKKVKFEFDANENIIKIIDTDSDPELYSQFLKSIPSSDLNYIAVKSSEDDLLENAWHPLDVPNATTFLRKLTNNLSSNSRFIDDYNNNSILNEKIIVEYSPVIFVRKRQDGSIRTIEKILHEIETNNNYPNHLLPFIGQYSPNYNSLNSEYFNNTLYNVDTDILLAKEYNQEQIEIANKINHSNTVLVQ
;
A
#
# COMPACT_ATOMS: atom_id res chain seq x y z
N MET A 1 -15.47 4.14 45.29
CA MET A 1 -14.52 4.48 44.20
C MET A 1 -14.71 5.93 43.86
N ASP A 2 -13.60 6.67 43.85
CA ASP A 2 -13.54 8.04 43.38
C ASP A 2 -13.93 8.12 41.89
N ASN A 3 -14.44 9.27 41.44
CA ASN A 3 -14.89 9.47 40.06
C ASN A 3 -13.76 9.27 39.06
N THR A 4 -12.57 9.77 39.40
CA THR A 4 -11.35 9.57 38.62
C THR A 4 -11.05 8.10 38.44
N GLN A 5 -11.13 7.29 39.50
CA GLN A 5 -10.88 5.84 39.43
C GLN A 5 -11.90 5.12 38.53
N LYS A 6 -13.18 5.52 38.58
CA LYS A 6 -14.22 4.96 37.71
C LYS A 6 -14.00 5.30 36.24
N LEU A 7 -13.63 6.55 35.94
CA LEU A 7 -13.31 6.98 34.58
C LEU A 7 -12.08 6.27 34.04
N ILE A 8 -11.01 6.16 34.83
CA ILE A 8 -9.82 5.38 34.47
C ILE A 8 -10.19 3.93 34.15
N ALA A 9 -11.04 3.30 34.99
CA ALA A 9 -11.49 1.92 34.74
C ALA A 9 -12.30 1.79 33.45
N LEU A 10 -13.20 2.74 33.17
CA LEU A 10 -13.98 2.78 31.93
C LEU A 10 -13.09 2.91 30.69
N PHE A 11 -12.17 3.89 30.68
CA PHE A 11 -11.27 4.08 29.54
C PHE A 11 -10.28 2.91 29.38
N LYS A 12 -9.82 2.28 30.46
CA LYS A 12 -9.04 1.03 30.39
C LYS A 12 -9.85 -0.10 29.77
N TYR A 13 -11.13 -0.25 30.15
CA TYR A 13 -12.01 -1.24 29.53
C TYR A 13 -12.21 -1.00 28.03
N ILE A 14 -12.50 0.25 27.63
CA ILE A 14 -12.68 0.61 26.22
C ILE A 14 -11.39 0.36 25.42
N LYS A 15 -10.23 0.68 26.01
CA LYS A 15 -8.91 0.39 25.42
C LYS A 15 -8.74 -1.10 25.17
N GLU A 16 -8.93 -1.95 26.18
CA GLU A 16 -8.80 -3.40 26.05
C GLU A 16 -9.78 -3.97 25.02
N LEU A 17 -11.02 -3.49 25.00
CA LEU A 17 -12.03 -3.94 24.05
C LEU A 17 -11.66 -3.59 22.60
N ASN A 18 -11.10 -2.39 22.36
CA ASN A 18 -10.60 -2.00 21.05
C ASN A 18 -9.33 -2.79 20.65
N SER A 19 -8.41 -3.03 21.59
CA SER A 19 -7.23 -3.87 21.36
C SER A 19 -7.60 -5.30 20.98
N MET A 20 -8.66 -5.88 21.56
CA MET A 20 -9.14 -7.22 21.20
C MET A 20 -9.75 -7.26 19.80
N LYS A 21 -10.41 -6.18 19.35
CA LYS A 21 -11.01 -6.10 18.01
C LYS A 21 -9.96 -5.91 16.91
N ASN A 22 -8.85 -5.25 17.22
CA ASN A 22 -7.79 -4.97 16.26
C ASN A 22 -6.80 -6.14 16.18
N LYS A 23 -6.93 -6.97 15.15
CA LYS A 23 -5.95 -8.01 14.83
C LYS A 23 -4.63 -7.35 14.44
N ILE A 24 -3.56 -7.62 15.21
CA ILE A 24 -2.20 -7.22 14.86
C ILE A 24 -1.69 -8.19 13.78
N PHE A 25 -1.35 -7.66 12.62
CA PHE A 25 -0.73 -8.43 11.55
C PHE A 25 0.76 -8.60 11.84
N LEU A 26 1.21 -9.86 11.91
CA LEU A 26 2.59 -10.23 12.24
C LEU A 26 3.43 -10.48 10.99
N ASN A 27 2.79 -10.75 9.86
CA ASN A 27 3.45 -10.98 8.60
C ASN A 27 2.79 -10.13 7.49
N LEU A 28 3.61 -9.48 6.67
CA LEU A 28 3.22 -8.82 5.42
C LEU A 28 2.41 -9.73 4.50
N ASP A 29 2.74 -11.02 4.47
CA ASP A 29 2.08 -11.98 3.60
C ASP A 29 0.65 -12.34 4.08
N GLU A 30 0.23 -11.86 5.25
CA GLU A 30 -1.15 -11.99 5.74
C GLU A 30 -2.11 -10.94 5.16
N TYR A 31 -1.61 -9.93 4.44
CA TYR A 31 -2.47 -8.94 3.79
C TYR A 31 -2.98 -9.48 2.44
N ASP A 32 -4.30 -9.64 2.32
CA ASP A 32 -4.94 -10.27 1.14
C ASP A 32 -4.98 -9.39 -0.11
N SER A 33 -4.71 -8.08 -0.01
CA SER A 33 -4.94 -7.11 -1.08
C SER A 33 -3.68 -6.85 -1.93
N LEU A 34 -2.85 -5.88 -1.52
CA LEU A 34 -1.66 -5.47 -2.24
C LEU A 34 -0.46 -5.56 -1.30
N ASN A 35 0.59 -6.22 -1.78
CA ASN A 35 1.92 -6.29 -1.16
C ASN A 35 2.97 -6.23 -2.27
N LEU A 36 3.46 -5.04 -2.56
CA LEU A 36 4.41 -4.74 -3.63
C LEU A 36 5.76 -4.39 -3.03
N LYS A 37 6.76 -5.26 -3.21
CA LYS A 37 8.14 -4.94 -2.86
C LYS A 37 8.78 -4.15 -3.99
N PHE A 38 9.62 -3.17 -3.66
CA PHE A 38 10.32 -2.38 -4.67
C PHE A 38 11.29 -3.23 -5.50
N SER A 39 11.80 -4.34 -4.94
CA SER A 39 12.62 -5.34 -5.64
C SER A 39 11.90 -6.03 -6.79
N ASP A 40 10.57 -6.16 -6.68
CA ASP A 40 9.75 -6.95 -7.59
C ASP A 40 9.19 -6.08 -8.74
N ILE A 41 9.40 -4.75 -8.68
CA ILE A 41 8.93 -3.80 -9.68
C ILE A 41 9.81 -3.91 -10.95
N PRO A 42 9.23 -4.22 -12.12
CA PRO A 42 9.98 -4.29 -13.37
C PRO A 42 10.55 -2.91 -13.74
N LYS A 43 11.80 -2.90 -14.21
CA LYS A 43 12.48 -1.68 -14.66
C LYS A 43 12.23 -1.45 -16.14
N ASN A 44 11.48 -0.42 -16.49
CA ASN A 44 11.26 0.01 -17.88
C ASN A 44 10.81 1.47 -17.94
N ASN A 45 10.66 2.01 -19.15
CA ASN A 45 10.33 3.42 -19.37
C ASN A 45 8.91 3.82 -18.93
N ASN A 46 8.01 2.87 -18.74
CA ASN A 46 6.63 3.14 -18.30
C ASN A 46 6.50 3.21 -16.78
N ILE A 47 7.57 2.86 -16.05
CA ILE A 47 7.61 2.86 -14.59
C ILE A 47 8.70 3.81 -14.11
N LYS A 48 8.32 4.75 -13.25
CA LYS A 48 9.25 5.63 -12.55
C LYS A 48 9.10 5.40 -11.06
N ILE A 49 10.20 5.06 -10.39
CA ILE A 49 10.32 5.03 -8.94
C ILE A 49 11.15 6.24 -8.53
N SER A 50 10.75 6.94 -7.48
CA SER A 50 11.54 8.04 -6.91
C SER A 50 11.61 7.89 -5.41
N TYR A 51 12.78 8.23 -4.87
CA TYR A 51 13.05 8.25 -3.44
C TYR A 51 13.03 9.68 -2.93
N TYR A 52 12.73 9.85 -1.65
CA TYR A 52 12.68 11.19 -1.04
C TYR A 52 14.06 11.86 -1.04
N SER A 53 15.13 11.07 -1.05
CA SER A 53 16.51 11.54 -1.16
C SER A 53 16.91 12.03 -2.55
N ASP A 54 16.07 11.82 -3.57
CA ASP A 54 16.41 12.20 -4.95
C ASP A 54 16.18 13.70 -5.18
N GLU A 55 17.13 14.39 -5.84
CA GLU A 55 17.00 15.82 -6.16
C GLU A 55 15.78 16.14 -7.05
N THR A 56 15.28 15.16 -7.79
CA THR A 56 14.12 15.26 -8.69
C THR A 56 12.81 14.86 -8.03
N TYR A 57 12.80 14.63 -6.71
CA TYR A 57 11.60 14.22 -5.99
C TYR A 57 10.53 15.32 -6.04
N ASN A 58 9.32 14.94 -6.43
CA ASN A 58 8.18 15.83 -6.55
C ASN A 58 6.92 15.13 -6.02
N GLU A 59 7.00 14.61 -4.79
CA GLU A 59 5.94 13.87 -4.08
C GLU A 59 5.53 12.52 -4.71
N GLU A 60 5.83 12.30 -5.97
CA GLU A 60 5.62 11.04 -6.69
C GLU A 60 6.60 9.96 -6.22
N ILE A 61 6.08 8.86 -5.67
CA ILE A 61 6.87 7.71 -5.21
C ILE A 61 6.96 6.66 -6.32
N LEU A 62 5.83 6.32 -6.92
CA LEU A 62 5.72 5.35 -8.00
C LEU A 62 4.75 5.87 -9.06
N VAL A 63 5.19 5.91 -10.31
CA VAL A 63 4.35 6.25 -11.46
C VAL A 63 4.37 5.07 -12.42
N VAL A 64 3.20 4.52 -12.74
CA VAL A 64 3.05 3.43 -13.69
C VAL A 64 2.09 3.86 -14.80
N LYS A 65 2.61 4.03 -16.01
CA LYS A 65 1.81 4.24 -17.22
C LYS A 65 1.46 2.88 -17.82
N LYS A 66 0.19 2.67 -18.18
CA LYS A 66 -0.22 1.45 -18.88
C LYS A 66 0.33 1.46 -20.32
N PRO A 67 1.23 0.54 -20.69
CA PRO A 67 1.71 0.45 -22.06
C PRO A 67 0.67 -0.17 -22.99
N GLU A 68 0.81 0.11 -24.28
CA GLU A 68 0.10 -0.60 -25.34
C GLU A 68 0.85 -1.89 -25.73
N PHE A 69 0.11 -2.91 -26.16
CA PHE A 69 0.72 -4.11 -26.73
C PHE A 69 1.38 -3.79 -28.06
N LEU A 70 2.57 -4.38 -28.32
CA LEU A 70 3.20 -4.24 -29.63
C LEU A 70 2.71 -5.35 -30.54
N LEU A 71 2.44 -5.01 -31.79
CA LEU A 71 2.08 -5.98 -32.81
C LEU A 71 3.29 -6.87 -33.13
N CYS A 72 3.01 -8.16 -33.37
CA CYS A 72 4.03 -9.11 -33.80
C CYS A 72 4.66 -8.64 -35.12
N PRO A 73 5.99 -8.69 -35.29
CA PRO A 73 6.64 -8.35 -36.54
C PRO A 73 6.12 -9.24 -37.67
N THR A 74 5.69 -8.62 -38.77
CA THR A 74 5.11 -9.34 -39.91
C THR A 74 6.17 -10.23 -40.57
N PRO A 75 5.94 -11.55 -40.68
CA PRO A 75 6.87 -12.45 -41.36
C PRO A 75 6.89 -12.18 -42.87
N PRO A 76 8.03 -12.38 -43.54
CA PRO A 76 8.11 -12.35 -45.01
C PRO A 76 7.15 -13.35 -45.67
N ASP A 77 6.63 -12.97 -46.84
CA ASP A 77 5.72 -13.81 -47.65
C ASP A 77 6.34 -15.18 -48.01
N THR A 78 7.67 -15.24 -48.06
CA THR A 78 8.47 -16.46 -48.32
C THR A 78 8.31 -17.50 -47.21
N ILE A 79 8.08 -17.08 -45.96
CA ILE A 79 8.04 -17.97 -44.78
C ILE A 79 6.65 -18.06 -44.12
N ILE A 80 5.75 -17.10 -44.34
CA ILE A 80 4.46 -17.03 -43.60
C ILE A 80 3.62 -18.31 -43.70
N SER A 81 3.61 -18.97 -44.86
CA SER A 81 2.87 -20.22 -45.09
C SER A 81 3.52 -21.44 -44.41
N TRP A 82 4.82 -21.33 -44.11
CA TRP A 82 5.63 -22.36 -43.47
C TRP A 82 5.58 -22.32 -41.95
N LEU A 83 5.19 -21.19 -41.35
CA LEU A 83 5.10 -21.07 -39.90
C LEU A 83 4.02 -21.99 -39.31
N SER A 84 4.30 -22.52 -38.12
CA SER A 84 3.32 -23.22 -37.30
C SER A 84 2.19 -22.28 -36.85
N PRO A 85 1.00 -22.81 -36.50
CA PRO A 85 -0.09 -22.00 -35.95
C PRO A 85 0.35 -21.19 -34.73
N GLU A 86 -0.29 -20.05 -34.49
CA GLU A 86 -0.01 -19.16 -33.34
C GLU A 86 1.43 -18.60 -33.30
N TRP A 87 2.08 -18.49 -34.46
CA TRP A 87 3.40 -17.87 -34.59
C TRP A 87 3.45 -16.41 -34.09
N ASP A 88 2.30 -15.73 -34.10
CA ASP A 88 2.06 -14.36 -33.63
C ASP A 88 1.88 -14.26 -32.11
N ASN A 89 1.84 -15.40 -31.39
CA ASN A 89 1.73 -15.43 -29.94
C ASN A 89 3.12 -15.44 -29.27
N TYR A 90 3.43 -14.39 -28.51
CA TYR A 90 4.71 -14.27 -27.82
C TYR A 90 4.94 -15.33 -26.71
N LYS A 91 3.88 -16.01 -26.26
CA LYS A 91 3.96 -17.09 -25.25
C LYS A 91 4.37 -18.44 -25.84
N ILE A 92 4.37 -18.56 -27.17
CA ILE A 92 4.66 -19.80 -27.88
C ILE A 92 5.99 -19.66 -28.63
N GLU A 93 6.79 -20.72 -28.58
CA GLU A 93 7.98 -20.83 -29.42
C GLU A 93 7.56 -21.01 -30.88
N CYS A 94 8.09 -20.17 -31.76
CA CYS A 94 7.75 -20.24 -33.17
C CYS A 94 8.61 -21.31 -33.85
N GLU A 95 7.94 -22.24 -34.52
CA GLU A 95 8.57 -23.29 -35.33
C GLU A 95 8.11 -23.18 -36.78
N HIS A 96 8.90 -23.72 -37.70
CA HIS A 96 8.51 -23.90 -39.10
C HIS A 96 8.09 -25.35 -39.35
N LYS A 97 7.15 -25.55 -40.29
CA LYS A 97 6.79 -26.87 -40.80
C LYS A 97 7.97 -27.44 -41.58
N ALA A 98 8.25 -28.73 -41.40
CA ALA A 98 9.33 -29.41 -42.12
C ALA A 98 9.05 -29.52 -43.63
N TYR A 99 7.78 -29.65 -44.01
CA TYR A 99 7.35 -29.78 -45.39
C TYR A 99 5.94 -29.22 -45.63
N LEU A 100 5.65 -28.83 -46.87
CA LEU A 100 4.31 -28.50 -47.34
C LEU A 100 3.93 -29.36 -48.55
N PRO A 101 2.66 -29.83 -48.63
CA PRO A 101 2.17 -30.52 -49.82
C PRO A 101 2.01 -29.51 -50.96
N LYS A 102 2.57 -29.82 -52.11
CA LYS A 102 2.39 -29.10 -53.37
C LYS A 102 1.44 -29.92 -54.23
N THR A 103 0.22 -29.40 -54.41
CA THR A 103 -0.74 -30.00 -55.35
C THR A 103 -0.50 -29.42 -56.73
N THR A 104 0.10 -30.20 -57.61
CA THR A 104 0.14 -29.91 -59.05
C THR A 104 -1.13 -30.46 -59.68
N LEU A 105 -2.00 -29.58 -60.19
CA LEU A 105 -3.10 -30.00 -61.05
C LEU A 105 -2.49 -30.31 -62.42
N ILE A 106 -2.47 -31.59 -62.78
CA ILE A 106 -2.10 -32.03 -64.12
C ILE A 106 -3.40 -32.07 -64.92
N ASP A 107 -3.59 -31.15 -65.87
CA ASP A 107 -4.65 -31.25 -66.86
C ASP A 107 -4.31 -32.42 -67.80
N VAL A 108 -4.81 -33.61 -67.47
CA VAL A 108 -4.82 -34.74 -68.41
C VAL A 108 -6.18 -34.72 -69.10
N GLU A 109 -6.18 -34.33 -70.39
CA GLU A 109 -7.33 -34.55 -71.25
C GLU A 109 -7.72 -36.04 -71.16
N GLU A 110 -8.97 -36.29 -70.76
CA GLU A 110 -9.58 -37.61 -70.51
C GLU A 110 -9.35 -38.22 -69.10
N SER A 111 -10.18 -37.72 -68.17
CA SER A 111 -10.85 -38.54 -67.14
C SER A 111 -9.96 -39.42 -66.25
N PHE A 112 -9.20 -38.82 -65.34
CA PHE A 112 -8.99 -39.24 -63.94
C PHE A 112 -8.04 -38.21 -63.33
N ASN A 113 -8.52 -37.35 -62.42
CA ASN A 113 -7.65 -36.43 -61.68
C ASN A 113 -6.75 -37.26 -60.75
N VAL A 114 -5.56 -37.65 -61.21
CA VAL A 114 -4.51 -38.21 -60.36
C VAL A 114 -3.81 -37.02 -59.70
N SER A 115 -4.15 -36.74 -58.45
CA SER A 115 -3.41 -35.77 -57.64
C SER A 115 -2.11 -36.43 -57.17
N GLU A 116 -1.00 -36.20 -57.87
CA GLU A 116 0.32 -36.42 -57.27
C GLU A 116 0.54 -35.33 -56.22
N THR A 117 0.71 -35.73 -54.97
CA THR A 117 1.08 -34.82 -53.89
C THR A 117 2.59 -34.79 -53.83
N GLU A 118 3.21 -33.87 -54.57
CA GLU A 118 4.62 -33.58 -54.38
C GLU A 118 4.81 -32.91 -53.02
N VAL A 119 5.92 -33.21 -52.35
CA VAL A 119 6.25 -32.61 -51.05
C VAL A 119 7.43 -31.66 -51.27
N VAL A 120 7.28 -30.41 -50.84
CA VAL A 120 8.37 -29.42 -50.84
C VAL A 120 8.91 -29.34 -49.42
N TYR A 121 10.21 -29.55 -49.25
CA TYR A 121 10.86 -29.38 -47.96
C TYR A 121 11.22 -27.92 -47.70
N PHE A 122 11.22 -27.52 -46.42
CA PHE A 122 11.59 -26.16 -46.02
C PHE A 122 13.03 -25.80 -46.42
N GLU A 123 13.94 -26.76 -46.32
CA GLU A 123 15.38 -26.58 -46.56
C GLU A 123 15.77 -26.46 -48.04
N GLU A 124 14.83 -26.67 -48.98
CA GLU A 124 15.13 -26.60 -50.42
C GLU A 124 15.38 -25.17 -50.94
N SER A 125 15.15 -24.13 -50.13
CA SER A 125 15.45 -22.75 -50.52
C SER A 125 16.31 -22.06 -49.45
N GLU A 126 17.51 -21.66 -49.85
CA GLU A 126 18.42 -20.89 -48.99
C GLU A 126 17.80 -19.56 -48.55
N GLU A 127 17.00 -18.92 -49.41
CA GLU A 127 16.29 -17.66 -49.14
C GLU A 127 15.30 -17.82 -47.97
N ARG A 128 14.53 -18.92 -47.92
CA ARG A 128 13.60 -19.20 -46.81
C ARG A 128 14.34 -19.37 -45.48
N ILE A 129 15.49 -20.04 -45.49
CA ILE A 129 16.28 -20.27 -44.29
C ILE A 129 16.85 -18.93 -43.78
N THR A 130 17.36 -18.08 -44.67
CA THR A 130 17.88 -16.77 -44.29
C THR A 130 16.78 -15.85 -43.77
N ASP A 131 15.63 -15.81 -44.43
CA ASP A 131 14.49 -14.98 -44.03
C ASP A 131 13.93 -15.42 -42.68
N PHE A 132 13.82 -16.73 -42.46
CA PHE A 132 13.36 -17.29 -41.19
C PHE A 132 14.31 -16.94 -40.05
N ASN A 133 15.62 -17.11 -40.22
CA ASN A 133 16.59 -16.77 -39.18
C ASN A 133 16.59 -15.28 -38.84
N ASN A 134 16.53 -14.41 -39.85
CA ASN A 134 16.47 -12.97 -39.66
C ASN A 134 15.18 -12.55 -38.92
N TRP A 135 14.03 -13.03 -39.40
CA TRP A 135 12.74 -12.74 -38.76
C TRP A 135 12.66 -13.33 -37.34
N MET A 136 13.21 -14.52 -37.11
CA MET A 136 13.22 -15.14 -35.78
C MET A 136 14.07 -14.34 -34.79
N SER A 137 15.16 -13.71 -35.24
CA SER A 137 15.91 -12.74 -34.42
C SER A 137 15.04 -11.55 -34.04
N THR A 138 14.36 -10.92 -35.01
CA THR A 138 13.45 -9.79 -34.77
C THR A 138 12.29 -10.17 -33.84
N ARG A 139 11.68 -11.35 -34.05
CA ARG A 139 10.63 -11.89 -33.19
C ARG A 139 11.13 -12.11 -31.78
N SER A 140 12.34 -12.66 -31.61
CA SER A 140 12.91 -12.92 -30.28
C SER A 140 13.07 -11.63 -29.46
N ASP A 141 13.48 -10.53 -30.10
CA ASP A 141 13.57 -9.24 -29.42
C ASP A 141 12.18 -8.65 -29.11
N TRP A 142 11.24 -8.77 -30.04
CA TRP A 142 9.83 -8.42 -29.78
C TRP A 142 9.23 -9.21 -28.61
N VAL A 143 9.50 -10.52 -28.50
CA VAL A 143 9.02 -11.35 -27.38
C VAL A 143 9.58 -10.83 -26.04
N LYS A 144 10.88 -10.50 -25.97
CA LYS A 144 11.47 -9.93 -24.75
C LYS A 144 10.78 -8.62 -24.35
N GLU A 145 10.51 -7.74 -25.31
CA GLU A 145 9.78 -6.49 -25.06
C GLU A 145 8.33 -6.75 -24.62
N GLN A 146 7.64 -7.71 -25.26
CA GLN A 146 6.27 -8.10 -24.87
C GLN A 146 6.18 -8.62 -23.44
N LEU A 147 7.17 -9.41 -22.99
CA LEU A 147 7.19 -9.90 -21.61
C LEU A 147 7.32 -8.75 -20.60
N ILE A 148 8.12 -7.72 -20.91
CA ILE A 148 8.24 -6.52 -20.07
C ILE A 148 6.91 -5.74 -20.04
N ILE A 149 6.24 -5.63 -21.19
CA ILE A 149 4.94 -4.98 -21.33
C ILE A 149 3.87 -5.72 -20.53
N GLU A 150 3.77 -7.04 -20.65
CA GLU A 150 2.83 -7.87 -19.88
C GLU A 150 3.04 -7.69 -18.37
N ASN A 151 4.29 -7.75 -17.89
CA ASN A 151 4.60 -7.53 -16.48
C ASN A 151 4.17 -6.13 -15.99
N THR A 152 4.34 -5.11 -16.83
CA THR A 152 3.90 -3.73 -16.52
C THR A 152 2.38 -3.62 -16.47
N ILE A 153 1.68 -4.26 -17.39
CA ILE A 153 0.21 -4.29 -17.43
C ILE A 153 -0.34 -5.02 -16.21
N ASN A 154 0.29 -6.13 -15.80
CA ASN A 154 -0.09 -6.86 -14.59
C ASN A 154 0.10 -5.98 -13.34
N LEU A 155 1.26 -5.32 -13.20
CA LEU A 155 1.50 -4.38 -12.11
C LEU A 155 0.45 -3.26 -12.09
N PHE A 156 0.19 -2.63 -13.25
CA PHE A 156 -0.85 -1.60 -13.36
C PHE A 156 -2.22 -2.11 -12.94
N SER A 157 -2.60 -3.31 -13.38
CA SER A 157 -3.87 -3.96 -13.04
C SER A 157 -4.00 -4.17 -11.53
N ASP A 158 -2.95 -4.65 -10.87
CA ASP A 158 -2.97 -4.89 -9.43
C ASP A 158 -3.01 -3.60 -8.60
N LEU A 159 -2.27 -2.57 -9.02
CA LEU A 159 -2.38 -1.23 -8.42
C LEU A 159 -3.77 -0.64 -8.63
N TYR A 160 -4.36 -0.80 -9.81
CA TYR A 160 -5.69 -0.29 -10.12
C TYR A 160 -6.79 -0.99 -9.30
N LYS A 161 -6.70 -2.32 -9.11
CA LYS A 161 -7.60 -3.05 -8.20
C LYS A 161 -7.49 -2.51 -6.77
N ALA A 162 -6.27 -2.32 -6.26
CA ALA A 162 -6.05 -1.78 -4.92
C ALA A 162 -6.61 -0.35 -4.77
N TYR A 163 -6.47 0.49 -5.80
CA TYR A 163 -7.08 1.81 -5.86
C TYR A 163 -8.61 1.74 -5.74
N LEU A 164 -9.27 0.83 -6.49
CA LEU A 164 -10.71 0.64 -6.42
C LEU A 164 -11.16 0.14 -5.03
N ASP A 165 -10.43 -0.81 -4.44
CA ASP A 165 -10.75 -1.34 -3.11
C ASP A 165 -10.66 -0.24 -2.04
N ILE A 166 -9.60 0.58 -2.04
CA ILE A 166 -9.46 1.69 -1.08
C ILE A 166 -10.62 2.69 -1.21
N ASN A 167 -11.01 3.02 -2.44
CA ASN A 167 -12.14 3.92 -2.68
C ASN A 167 -13.48 3.31 -2.26
N ARG A 168 -13.67 1.99 -2.39
CA ARG A 168 -14.90 1.30 -1.99
C ARG A 168 -15.05 1.22 -0.47
N GLU A 169 -13.96 0.97 0.24
CA GLU A 169 -13.93 0.72 1.68
C GLU A 169 -13.97 2.01 2.53
N ASN A 170 -14.18 3.19 1.91
CA ASN A 170 -14.43 4.49 2.57
C ASN A 170 -13.50 4.79 3.77
N GLY A 171 -12.20 4.55 3.60
CA GLY A 171 -11.18 4.85 4.62
C GLY A 171 -11.03 3.82 5.75
N LEU A 172 -11.67 2.65 5.65
CA LEU A 172 -11.41 1.49 6.51
C LEU A 172 -10.04 0.86 6.23
N ILE A 173 -9.55 0.99 5.00
CA ILE A 173 -8.21 0.58 4.58
C ILE A 173 -7.44 1.79 4.05
N GLU A 174 -6.12 1.69 4.09
CA GLU A 174 -5.20 2.72 3.63
C GLU A 174 -3.98 2.10 2.95
N LEU A 175 -3.36 2.89 2.06
CA LEU A 175 -2.11 2.56 1.40
C LEU A 175 -0.94 3.08 2.24
N VAL A 176 0.05 2.23 2.44
CA VAL A 176 1.21 2.53 3.29
C VAL A 176 2.49 2.13 2.57
N VAL A 177 3.49 3.02 2.64
CA VAL A 177 4.87 2.67 2.33
C VAL A 177 5.60 2.32 3.62
N GLY A 178 6.35 1.24 3.60
CA GLY A 178 7.10 0.75 4.75
C GLY A 178 8.53 0.37 4.39
N VAL A 179 9.45 0.59 5.34
CA VAL A 179 10.85 0.15 5.25
C VAL A 179 11.29 -0.52 6.57
N GLY A 180 12.43 -1.19 6.54
CA GLY A 180 12.94 -1.90 7.70
C GLY A 180 12.18 -3.20 7.93
N LEU A 181 12.24 -4.11 6.96
CA LEU A 181 11.63 -5.43 7.03
C LEU A 181 12.23 -6.21 8.19
N PHE A 182 11.49 -6.29 9.29
CA PHE A 182 11.88 -7.03 10.48
C PHE A 182 11.56 -8.50 10.30
N ASN A 183 12.51 -9.37 10.59
CA ASN A 183 12.38 -10.81 10.62
C ASN A 183 12.85 -11.33 11.98
N TYR A 184 12.01 -12.13 12.65
CA TYR A 184 12.34 -12.72 13.94
C TYR A 184 12.22 -14.25 13.89
N SER A 185 13.36 -14.90 14.15
CA SER A 185 13.50 -16.36 14.11
C SER A 185 12.85 -16.98 15.36
N SER A 186 11.54 -17.23 15.26
CA SER A 186 10.72 -17.88 16.29
C SER A 186 9.76 -18.89 15.65
N SER A 187 8.95 -19.58 16.46
CA SER A 187 7.94 -20.54 15.96
C SER A 187 6.83 -19.88 15.14
N LYS A 188 6.61 -18.57 15.32
CA LYS A 188 5.73 -17.74 14.50
C LYS A 188 6.56 -16.97 13.48
N ASN A 189 6.01 -16.78 12.28
CA ASN A 189 6.63 -16.04 11.20
C ASN A 189 6.37 -14.53 11.39
N TYR A 190 7.24 -13.85 12.13
CA TYR A 190 7.19 -12.39 12.29
C TYR A 190 7.97 -11.74 11.16
N LYS A 191 7.28 -11.11 10.22
CA LYS A 191 7.88 -10.52 9.03
C LYS A 191 7.13 -9.25 8.60
N HIS A 192 7.55 -8.09 9.08
CA HIS A 192 6.82 -6.84 8.80
C HIS A 192 7.76 -5.60 8.77
N PRO A 193 7.52 -4.60 7.91
CA PRO A 193 8.22 -3.32 7.95
C PRO A 193 7.93 -2.56 9.23
N LEU A 194 8.93 -1.85 9.75
CA LEU A 194 8.81 -1.14 11.03
C LEU A 194 8.49 0.33 10.86
N LEU A 195 9.18 1.02 9.95
CA LEU A 195 9.00 2.45 9.70
C LEU A 195 8.00 2.62 8.56
N LEU A 196 6.85 3.19 8.86
CA LEU A 196 5.68 3.26 7.97
C LEU A 196 5.30 4.72 7.72
N LYS A 197 4.77 5.03 6.54
CA LYS A 197 4.13 6.31 6.25
C LYS A 197 2.93 6.11 5.34
N LYS A 198 1.86 6.86 5.56
CA LYS A 198 0.67 6.80 4.71
C LYS A 198 0.98 7.47 3.37
N VAL A 199 0.50 6.85 2.30
CA VAL A 199 0.60 7.35 0.93
C VAL A 199 -0.79 7.31 0.28
N LYS A 200 -0.96 7.98 -0.85
CA LYS A 200 -2.24 7.98 -1.59
C LYS A 200 -2.04 7.58 -3.05
N PHE A 201 -3.09 6.99 -3.61
CA PHE A 201 -3.18 6.79 -5.05
C PHE A 201 -3.71 8.05 -5.73
N GLU A 202 -3.20 8.33 -6.92
CA GLU A 202 -3.81 9.22 -7.90
C GLU A 202 -3.92 8.51 -9.25
N PHE A 203 -5.07 8.62 -9.89
CA PHE A 203 -5.32 7.98 -11.17
C PHE A 203 -5.68 9.01 -12.24
N ASP A 204 -4.91 9.04 -13.32
CA ASP A 204 -5.19 9.83 -14.51
C ASP A 204 -5.82 8.92 -15.59
N ALA A 205 -7.12 9.10 -15.79
CA ALA A 205 -7.90 8.33 -16.76
C ALA A 205 -7.59 8.70 -18.22
N ASN A 206 -7.09 9.90 -18.49
CA ASN A 206 -6.78 10.33 -19.86
C ASN A 206 -5.51 9.64 -20.36
N GLU A 207 -4.48 9.64 -19.52
CA GLU A 207 -3.16 9.09 -19.86
C GLU A 207 -2.99 7.62 -19.45
N ASN A 208 -3.98 7.03 -18.77
CA ASN A 208 -3.90 5.71 -18.13
C ASN A 208 -2.66 5.57 -17.23
N ILE A 209 -2.49 6.53 -16.32
CA ILE A 209 -1.37 6.56 -15.37
C ILE A 209 -1.93 6.38 -13.97
N ILE A 210 -1.39 5.41 -13.23
CA ILE A 210 -1.59 5.30 -11.80
C ILE A 210 -0.34 5.75 -11.07
N LYS A 211 -0.52 6.62 -10.09
CA LYS A 211 0.54 7.20 -9.27
C LYS A 211 0.32 6.83 -7.82
N ILE A 212 1.41 6.57 -7.11
CA ILE A 212 1.46 6.58 -5.65
C ILE A 212 2.27 7.80 -5.28
N ILE A 213 1.66 8.65 -4.48
CA ILE A 213 2.28 9.89 -4.03
C ILE A 213 2.28 9.95 -2.52
N ASP A 214 3.21 10.72 -2.02
CA ASP A 214 3.35 10.97 -0.59
C ASP A 214 2.19 11.80 -0.04
N THR A 215 2.07 11.80 1.28
CA THR A 215 1.09 12.61 2.00
C THR A 215 1.76 13.38 3.12
N ASP A 216 1.07 14.41 3.61
CA ASP A 216 1.48 15.21 4.77
C ASP A 216 1.39 14.46 6.10
N SER A 217 1.09 13.15 6.09
CA SER A 217 1.03 12.36 7.32
C SER A 217 2.42 12.15 7.91
N ASP A 218 2.55 12.21 9.23
CA ASP A 218 3.81 11.88 9.89
C ASP A 218 4.17 10.39 9.71
N PRO A 219 5.46 10.06 9.54
CA PRO A 219 5.95 8.70 9.64
C PRO A 219 5.68 8.11 11.03
N GLU A 220 5.44 6.80 11.09
CA GLU A 220 5.21 6.08 12.34
C GLU A 220 6.03 4.81 12.45
N LEU A 221 6.36 4.45 13.69
CA LEU A 221 6.92 3.15 14.02
C LEU A 221 5.77 2.20 14.33
N TYR A 222 5.78 0.99 13.74
CA TYR A 222 4.77 -0.03 14.04
C TYR A 222 5.04 -0.72 15.39
N SER A 223 4.94 0.04 16.48
CA SER A 223 5.30 -0.42 17.82
C SER A 223 4.36 -1.49 18.37
N GLN A 224 3.11 -1.54 17.91
CA GLN A 224 2.17 -2.63 18.25
C GLN A 224 2.70 -4.00 17.80
N PHE A 225 3.32 -4.06 16.61
CA PHE A 225 3.98 -5.27 16.14
C PHE A 225 5.16 -5.65 17.05
N LEU A 226 6.02 -4.69 17.40
CA LEU A 226 7.15 -4.95 18.32
C LEU A 226 6.68 -5.39 19.72
N LYS A 227 5.57 -4.84 20.21
CA LYS A 227 4.91 -5.21 21.49
C LYS A 227 4.33 -6.62 21.51
N SER A 228 4.16 -7.25 20.35
CA SER A 228 3.68 -8.64 20.28
C SER A 228 4.79 -9.68 20.54
N ILE A 229 6.05 -9.25 20.52
CA ILE A 229 7.22 -10.11 20.71
C ILE A 229 7.46 -10.32 22.23
N PRO A 230 7.90 -11.50 22.69
CA PRO A 230 8.17 -11.71 24.12
C PRO A 230 9.14 -10.69 24.70
N SER A 231 8.83 -10.16 25.89
CA SER A 231 9.65 -9.16 26.60
C SER A 231 11.05 -9.63 26.96
N SER A 232 11.29 -10.95 26.95
CA SER A 232 12.62 -11.54 27.16
C SER A 232 13.59 -11.26 26.02
N ASP A 233 13.07 -10.98 24.82
CA ASP A 233 13.86 -10.92 23.59
C ASP A 233 14.00 -9.50 23.03
N LEU A 234 13.22 -8.55 23.57
CA LEU A 234 13.09 -7.20 23.02
C LEU A 234 13.07 -6.13 24.12
N ASN A 235 13.92 -5.11 23.95
CA ASN A 235 14.01 -3.96 24.84
C ASN A 235 12.91 -2.92 24.55
N TYR A 236 11.82 -2.95 25.33
CA TYR A 236 10.70 -2.02 25.15
C TYR A 236 11.01 -0.56 25.43
N ILE A 237 12.02 -0.27 26.24
CA ILE A 237 12.44 1.12 26.51
C ILE A 237 13.02 1.72 25.23
N ALA A 238 13.80 0.94 24.48
CA ALA A 238 14.37 1.35 23.19
C ALA A 238 13.30 1.60 22.12
N VAL A 239 12.21 0.82 22.12
CA VAL A 239 11.07 1.05 21.21
C VAL A 239 10.46 2.41 21.49
N LYS A 240 10.15 2.71 22.74
CA LYS A 240 9.54 3.99 23.13
C LYS A 240 10.45 5.17 22.79
N SER A 241 11.74 5.09 23.11
CA SER A 241 12.68 6.18 22.76
C SER A 241 12.80 6.38 21.26
N SER A 242 12.62 5.33 20.46
CA SER A 242 12.64 5.43 19.00
C SER A 242 11.33 5.99 18.44
N GLU A 243 10.19 5.77 19.10
CA GLU A 243 8.93 6.46 18.78
C GLU A 243 9.07 7.97 19.03
N ASP A 244 9.65 8.36 20.17
CA ASP A 244 9.87 9.78 20.51
C ASP A 244 10.84 10.45 19.53
N ASP A 245 11.97 9.80 19.20
CA ASP A 245 12.95 10.26 18.20
C ASP A 245 12.34 10.43 16.80
N LEU A 246 11.39 9.55 16.42
CA LEU A 246 10.68 9.64 15.16
C LEU A 246 9.67 10.79 15.14
N LEU A 247 8.98 11.04 16.26
CA LEU A 247 8.05 12.17 16.39
C LEU A 247 8.77 13.52 16.30
N GLU A 248 10.00 13.62 16.81
CA GLU A 248 10.79 14.87 16.76
C GLU A 248 11.37 15.16 15.37
N ASN A 249 11.85 14.13 14.67
CA ASN A 249 12.60 14.32 13.41
C ASN A 249 11.79 14.01 12.14
N ALA A 250 10.65 13.31 12.24
CA ALA A 250 9.78 12.93 11.14
C ALA A 250 10.52 12.25 9.96
N TRP A 251 11.41 11.30 10.26
CA TRP A 251 12.21 10.59 9.25
C TRP A 251 11.35 9.85 8.22
N HIS A 252 11.43 10.27 6.96
CA HIS A 252 10.65 9.68 5.87
C HIS A 252 11.15 8.25 5.53
N PRO A 253 10.28 7.24 5.34
CA PRO A 253 10.69 5.87 4.99
C PRO A 253 11.62 5.77 3.77
N LEU A 254 11.33 6.54 2.72
CA LEU A 254 12.09 6.56 1.47
C LEU A 254 13.24 7.58 1.44
N ASP A 255 13.54 8.22 2.57
CA ASP A 255 14.77 9.02 2.72
C ASP A 255 15.90 8.07 3.15
N VAL A 256 16.52 7.43 2.16
CA VAL A 256 17.41 6.27 2.36
C VAL A 256 18.48 6.53 3.44
N PRO A 257 19.24 7.64 3.43
CA PRO A 257 20.28 7.87 4.44
C PRO A 257 19.72 7.99 5.86
N ASN A 258 18.62 8.72 6.04
CA ASN A 258 18.04 8.98 7.35
C ASN A 258 17.26 7.77 7.88
N ALA A 259 16.45 7.13 7.03
CA ALA A 259 15.71 5.92 7.36
C ALA A 259 16.65 4.76 7.75
N THR A 260 17.73 4.53 7.00
CA THR A 260 18.70 3.48 7.33
C THR A 260 19.45 3.77 8.63
N THR A 261 19.78 5.04 8.90
CA THR A 261 20.41 5.45 10.17
C THR A 261 19.48 5.22 11.35
N PHE A 262 18.22 5.64 11.23
CA PHE A 262 17.17 5.40 12.22
C PHE A 262 16.97 3.91 12.49
N LEU A 263 16.77 3.11 11.44
CA LEU A 263 16.56 1.65 11.56
C LEU A 263 17.77 0.94 12.17
N ARG A 264 18.99 1.35 11.84
CA ARG A 264 20.22 0.81 12.42
C ARG A 264 20.29 1.11 13.92
N LYS A 265 20.00 2.35 14.32
CA LYS A 265 19.94 2.77 15.73
C LYS A 265 18.85 2.02 16.49
N LEU A 266 17.66 1.89 15.92
CA LEU A 266 16.56 1.11 16.49
C LEU A 266 17.00 -0.33 16.70
N THR A 267 17.45 -0.99 15.63
CA THR A 267 17.81 -2.42 15.64
C THR A 267 18.84 -2.73 16.72
N ASN A 268 19.97 -2.01 16.73
CA ASN A 268 21.03 -2.23 17.72
C ASN A 268 20.57 -2.07 19.18
N ASN A 269 19.51 -1.29 19.43
CA ASN A 269 18.95 -1.08 20.76
C ASN A 269 17.81 -2.07 21.11
N LEU A 270 17.25 -2.79 20.13
CA LEU A 270 16.18 -3.76 20.36
C LEU A 270 16.67 -4.99 21.14
N SER A 271 17.82 -5.54 20.78
CA SER A 271 18.37 -6.75 21.41
C SER A 271 19.86 -6.89 21.14
N SER A 272 20.59 -7.53 22.06
CA SER A 272 22.01 -7.88 21.85
C SER A 272 22.23 -8.89 20.72
N ASN A 273 21.18 -9.63 20.33
CA ASN A 273 21.21 -10.59 19.23
C ASN A 273 20.36 -10.12 18.04
N SER A 274 20.54 -8.85 17.67
CA SER A 274 19.87 -8.22 16.53
C SER A 274 20.89 -7.66 15.54
N ARG A 275 20.51 -7.62 14.26
CA ARG A 275 21.37 -7.08 13.21
C ARG A 275 20.58 -6.32 12.16
N PHE A 276 21.09 -5.15 11.80
CA PHE A 276 20.60 -4.37 10.67
C PHE A 276 21.40 -4.71 9.40
N ILE A 277 20.70 -4.85 8.27
CA ILE A 277 21.28 -5.13 6.95
C ILE A 277 20.87 -4.00 6.00
N ASP A 278 21.88 -3.32 5.47
CA ASP A 278 21.74 -2.28 4.45
C ASP A 278 21.96 -2.80 3.02
N ASP A 279 22.54 -4.00 2.85
CA ASP A 279 22.93 -4.52 1.54
C ASP A 279 22.52 -6.00 1.33
N TYR A 280 21.79 -6.26 0.25
CA TYR A 280 21.25 -7.58 -0.14
C TYR A 280 22.35 -8.64 -0.36
N ASN A 281 23.59 -8.22 -0.63
CA ASN A 281 24.70 -9.10 -0.97
C ASN A 281 25.49 -9.64 0.24
N ASN A 282 25.04 -9.37 1.46
CA ASN A 282 25.75 -9.86 2.64
C ASN A 282 25.40 -11.34 2.88
N ASN A 283 26.10 -12.24 2.19
CA ASN A 283 26.11 -13.70 2.38
C ASN A 283 26.74 -14.11 3.74
N SER A 284 26.42 -13.38 4.80
CA SER A 284 26.76 -13.75 6.16
C SER A 284 25.79 -14.83 6.62
N ILE A 285 26.29 -15.85 7.33
CA ILE A 285 25.43 -16.79 8.04
C ILE A 285 24.66 -15.98 9.10
N LEU A 286 23.36 -15.79 8.86
CA LEU A 286 22.46 -15.04 9.73
C LEU A 286 22.07 -15.92 10.92
N ASN A 287 22.87 -15.88 11.99
CA ASN A 287 22.59 -16.57 13.24
C ASN A 287 21.88 -15.68 14.26
N GLU A 288 21.71 -14.40 13.94
CA GLU A 288 21.04 -13.44 14.79
C GLU A 288 19.54 -13.72 14.88
N LYS A 289 18.97 -13.55 16.08
CA LYS A 289 17.56 -13.88 16.33
C LYS A 289 16.63 -12.88 15.66
N ILE A 290 17.05 -11.62 15.57
CA ILE A 290 16.32 -10.50 14.99
C ILE A 290 17.15 -9.92 13.84
N ILE A 291 16.54 -9.78 12.67
CA ILE A 291 17.16 -9.20 11.49
C ILE A 291 16.24 -8.10 10.97
N VAL A 292 16.80 -6.94 10.68
CA VAL A 292 16.05 -5.82 10.07
C VAL A 292 16.76 -5.41 8.80
N GLU A 293 16.04 -5.43 7.68
CA GLU A 293 16.58 -5.14 6.36
C GLU A 293 15.95 -3.88 5.78
N TYR A 294 16.74 -3.01 5.14
CA TYR A 294 16.18 -1.92 4.34
C TYR A 294 15.59 -2.46 3.04
N SER A 295 14.32 -2.89 3.11
CA SER A 295 13.54 -3.37 1.97
C SER A 295 12.24 -2.56 1.87
N PRO A 296 12.15 -1.59 0.94
CA PRO A 296 10.94 -0.81 0.76
C PRO A 296 9.80 -1.63 0.18
N VAL A 297 8.62 -1.47 0.76
CA VAL A 297 7.39 -2.15 0.37
C VAL A 297 6.22 -1.16 0.38
N ILE A 298 5.29 -1.34 -0.56
CA ILE A 298 3.98 -0.70 -0.55
C ILE A 298 2.95 -1.79 -0.29
N PHE A 299 2.05 -1.55 0.66
CA PHE A 299 1.00 -2.50 0.97
C PHE A 299 -0.26 -1.79 1.44
N VAL A 300 -1.38 -2.50 1.33
CA VAL A 300 -2.67 -2.05 1.83
C VAL A 300 -2.93 -2.70 3.18
N ARG A 301 -3.28 -1.88 4.18
CA ARG A 301 -3.63 -2.35 5.52
C ARG A 301 -4.97 -1.78 5.97
N LYS A 302 -5.59 -2.43 6.95
CA LYS A 302 -6.69 -1.82 7.71
C LYS A 302 -6.15 -0.61 8.46
N ARG A 303 -6.87 0.51 8.37
CA ARG A 303 -6.56 1.71 9.12
C ARG A 303 -6.58 1.37 10.59
N GLN A 304 -5.47 1.64 11.28
CA GLN A 304 -5.45 1.52 12.72
C GLN A 304 -6.30 2.65 13.29
N ASP A 305 -7.36 2.28 13.99
CA ASP A 305 -8.23 3.27 14.60
C ASP A 305 -7.43 4.05 15.66
N GLY A 306 -7.26 5.35 15.44
CA GLY A 306 -6.52 6.25 16.34
C GLY A 306 -7.17 6.40 17.72
N SER A 307 -8.33 5.75 17.91
CA SER A 307 -9.04 5.61 19.17
C SER A 307 -8.14 5.10 20.30
N ILE A 308 -7.27 4.11 20.07
CA ILE A 308 -6.38 3.59 21.13
C ILE A 308 -5.39 4.66 21.62
N ARG A 309 -4.69 5.34 20.69
CA ARG A 309 -3.76 6.44 21.04
C ARG A 309 -4.49 7.59 21.72
N THR A 310 -5.70 7.92 21.27
CA THR A 310 -6.53 8.97 21.87
C THR A 310 -6.95 8.60 23.29
N ILE A 311 -7.39 7.35 23.52
CA ILE A 311 -7.74 6.84 24.84
C ILE A 311 -6.52 6.86 25.77
N GLU A 312 -5.33 6.50 25.29
CA GLU A 312 -4.08 6.59 26.07
C GLU A 312 -3.74 8.03 26.48
N LYS A 313 -3.90 9.00 25.58
CA LYS A 313 -3.75 10.42 25.91
C LYS A 313 -4.76 10.89 26.95
N ILE A 314 -6.03 10.53 26.79
CA ILE A 314 -7.09 10.85 27.76
C ILE A 314 -6.78 10.24 29.12
N LEU A 315 -6.35 8.97 29.17
CA LEU A 315 -5.95 8.31 30.42
C LEU A 315 -4.79 9.05 31.08
N HIS A 316 -3.77 9.43 30.32
CA HIS A 316 -2.63 10.17 30.84
C HIS A 316 -3.06 11.54 31.41
N GLU A 317 -3.92 12.29 30.72
CA GLU A 317 -4.42 13.58 31.20
C GLU A 317 -5.26 13.44 32.49
N ILE A 318 -6.12 12.43 32.57
CA ILE A 318 -6.91 12.13 33.77
C ILE A 318 -5.98 11.76 34.94
N GLU A 319 -4.94 10.95 34.69
CA GLU A 319 -3.99 10.51 35.73
C GLU A 319 -3.07 11.66 36.22
N THR A 320 -2.70 12.59 35.34
CA THR A 320 -1.76 13.69 35.65
C THR A 320 -2.44 14.94 36.20
N ASN A 321 -3.54 15.39 35.57
CA ASN A 321 -4.19 16.66 35.90
C ASN A 321 -5.44 16.49 36.75
N ASN A 322 -5.93 15.25 36.95
CA ASN A 322 -7.16 14.95 37.68
C ASN A 322 -8.38 15.77 37.19
N ASN A 323 -8.32 16.20 35.93
CA ASN A 323 -9.30 17.07 35.29
C ASN A 323 -9.97 16.27 34.18
N TYR A 324 -11.29 16.20 34.21
CA TYR A 324 -12.08 15.51 33.20
C TYR A 324 -13.34 16.34 32.91
N PRO A 325 -13.79 16.37 31.65
CA PRO A 325 -15.02 17.06 31.31
C PRO A 325 -16.23 16.50 32.06
N ASN A 326 -17.08 17.39 32.57
CA ASN A 326 -18.29 17.00 33.32
C ASN A 326 -19.27 16.13 32.52
N HIS A 327 -19.21 16.19 31.18
CA HIS A 327 -20.01 15.34 30.28
C HIS A 327 -19.62 13.86 30.32
N LEU A 328 -18.49 13.51 30.94
CA LEU A 328 -18.08 12.11 31.11
C LEU A 328 -18.70 11.43 32.35
N LEU A 329 -19.20 12.21 33.31
CA LEU A 329 -19.81 11.73 34.56
C LEU A 329 -21.03 10.81 34.36
N PRO A 330 -21.94 11.05 33.39
CA PRO A 330 -23.07 10.16 33.13
C PRO A 330 -22.65 8.73 32.79
N PHE A 331 -21.52 8.54 32.07
CA PHE A 331 -21.03 7.21 31.68
C PHE A 331 -20.55 6.35 32.86
N ILE A 332 -20.22 6.96 34.00
CA ILE A 332 -19.85 6.27 35.24
C ILE A 332 -21.01 6.17 36.25
N GLY A 333 -22.25 6.45 35.79
CA GLY A 333 -23.46 6.39 36.59
C GLY A 333 -23.65 7.59 37.51
N GLN A 334 -22.93 8.69 37.29
CA GLN A 334 -23.15 9.95 38.01
C GLN A 334 -23.97 10.90 37.17
N TYR A 335 -25.28 10.86 37.38
CA TYR A 335 -26.21 11.84 36.84
C TYR A 335 -26.24 13.05 37.78
N SER A 336 -25.67 14.18 37.35
CA SER A 336 -26.01 15.45 37.98
C SER A 336 -27.45 15.82 37.59
N PRO A 337 -28.32 16.18 38.53
CA PRO A 337 -29.72 16.52 38.22
C PRO A 337 -29.87 17.75 37.30
N ASN A 338 -28.81 18.54 37.09
CA ASN A 338 -28.81 19.69 36.19
C ASN A 338 -28.71 19.33 34.68
N TYR A 339 -28.67 18.05 34.30
CA TYR A 339 -28.64 17.68 32.87
C TYR A 339 -29.96 17.94 32.12
N ASN A 340 -31.07 18.23 32.81
CA ASN A 340 -32.40 18.32 32.19
C ASN A 340 -33.25 19.57 32.56
N SER A 341 -32.70 20.61 33.18
CA SER A 341 -33.51 21.82 33.40
C SER A 341 -32.69 23.09 33.49
N LEU A 342 -32.49 23.76 32.35
CA LEU A 342 -32.42 25.21 32.36
C LEU A 342 -33.69 25.71 31.67
N ASN A 343 -34.55 26.31 32.51
CA ASN A 343 -35.84 26.87 32.15
C ASN A 343 -35.74 27.73 30.89
N SER A 344 -36.67 27.51 29.97
CA SER A 344 -36.91 28.32 28.77
C SER A 344 -37.02 29.83 29.04
N GLU A 345 -37.28 30.24 30.29
CA GLU A 345 -37.40 31.64 30.68
C GLU A 345 -36.06 32.37 30.83
N TYR A 346 -34.95 31.69 31.13
CA TYR A 346 -33.62 32.35 31.17
C TYR A 346 -33.00 32.53 29.78
N PHE A 347 -33.42 31.72 28.79
CA PHE A 347 -32.93 31.81 27.41
C PHE A 347 -33.61 32.92 26.60
N ASN A 348 -34.85 33.28 26.93
CA ASN A 348 -35.57 34.34 26.19
C ASN A 348 -34.96 35.73 26.40
N ASN A 349 -34.28 35.97 27.54
CA ASN A 349 -33.60 37.24 27.80
C ASN A 349 -32.18 37.33 27.23
N THR A 350 -31.55 36.22 26.83
CA THR A 350 -30.21 36.21 26.22
C THR A 350 -30.24 36.17 24.69
N LEU A 351 -31.38 35.82 24.07
CA LEU A 351 -31.57 35.87 22.61
C LEU A 351 -31.37 37.27 21.99
N TYR A 352 -31.40 38.34 22.79
CA TYR A 352 -31.14 39.72 22.33
C TYR A 352 -29.69 40.19 22.51
N ASN A 353 -28.83 39.42 23.20
CA ASN A 353 -27.39 39.65 23.18
C ASN A 353 -26.79 38.61 22.24
N VAL A 354 -26.71 38.99 20.97
CA VAL A 354 -25.81 38.33 20.03
C VAL A 354 -24.40 38.48 20.61
N ASP A 355 -23.87 37.42 21.24
CA ASP A 355 -22.47 37.36 21.62
C ASP A 355 -21.66 37.58 20.33
N THR A 356 -20.95 38.70 20.29
CA THR A 356 -20.20 39.20 19.14
C THR A 356 -18.98 38.35 18.77
N ASP A 357 -18.76 37.24 19.49
CA ASP A 357 -17.53 36.43 19.41
C ASP A 357 -17.73 35.08 18.67
N ILE A 358 -18.90 34.82 18.09
CA ILE A 358 -19.11 33.61 17.28
C ILE A 358 -18.62 33.86 15.84
N LEU A 359 -17.38 33.44 15.56
CA LEU A 359 -16.77 33.53 14.23
C LEU A 359 -17.20 32.33 13.36
N LEU A 360 -18.05 32.58 12.36
CA LEU A 360 -18.52 31.57 11.41
C LEU A 360 -17.96 31.84 10.02
N ALA A 361 -17.42 30.80 9.37
CA ALA A 361 -16.73 30.91 8.07
C ALA A 361 -17.66 31.06 6.85
N LYS A 362 -18.98 30.88 7.04
CA LYS A 362 -20.02 30.99 6.00
C LYS A 362 -21.27 31.64 6.57
N GLU A 363 -22.17 32.08 5.69
CA GLU A 363 -23.51 32.53 6.08
C GLU A 363 -24.23 31.41 6.85
N TYR A 364 -24.84 31.76 7.98
CA TYR A 364 -25.39 30.82 8.94
C TYR A 364 -26.90 31.04 9.14
N ASN A 365 -27.62 29.97 9.43
CA ASN A 365 -29.03 30.05 9.80
C ASN A 365 -29.19 30.25 11.32
N GLN A 366 -30.38 30.67 11.74
CA GLN A 366 -30.65 30.98 13.15
C GLN A 366 -30.50 29.74 14.07
N GLU A 367 -30.80 28.55 13.56
CA GLU A 367 -30.62 27.29 14.27
C GLU A 367 -29.14 26.98 14.57
N GLN A 368 -28.22 27.28 13.67
CA GLN A 368 -26.78 27.11 13.89
C GLN A 368 -26.25 28.03 14.99
N ILE A 369 -26.78 29.25 15.09
CA ILE A 369 -26.45 30.18 16.19
C ILE A 369 -26.99 29.64 17.52
N GLU A 370 -28.23 29.13 17.52
CA GLU A 370 -28.82 28.51 18.71
C GLU A 370 -28.02 27.29 19.17
N ILE A 371 -27.54 26.46 18.25
CA ILE A 371 -26.67 25.32 18.56
C ILE A 371 -25.34 25.81 19.13
N ALA A 372 -24.70 26.81 18.54
CA ALA A 372 -23.45 27.38 19.04
C ALA A 372 -23.61 27.93 20.48
N ASN A 373 -24.70 28.66 20.74
CA ASN A 373 -25.03 29.18 22.07
C ASN A 373 -25.34 28.06 23.07
N LYS A 374 -26.04 27.00 22.63
CA LYS A 374 -26.29 25.80 23.45
C LYS A 374 -24.98 25.09 23.78
N ILE A 375 -24.03 24.97 22.85
CA ILE A 375 -22.72 24.34 23.09
C ILE A 375 -21.94 25.12 24.15
N ASN A 376 -21.98 26.46 24.12
CA ASN A 376 -21.26 27.29 25.08
C ASN A 376 -21.80 27.15 26.52
N HIS A 377 -23.09 26.87 26.68
CA HIS A 377 -23.77 26.83 27.98
C HIS A 377 -24.14 25.43 28.48
N SER A 378 -23.99 24.39 27.65
CA SER A 378 -24.38 23.03 28.00
C SER A 378 -23.26 22.02 27.75
N ASN A 379 -23.11 21.08 28.68
CA ASN A 379 -22.11 20.02 28.60
C ASN A 379 -22.39 19.02 27.46
N THR A 380 -23.59 19.00 26.90
CA THR A 380 -23.98 18.08 25.81
C THR A 380 -25.15 18.70 25.03
N VAL A 381 -25.02 18.81 23.71
CA VAL A 381 -26.08 19.27 22.80
C VAL A 381 -26.40 18.14 21.84
N LEU A 382 -27.68 17.75 21.74
CA LEU A 382 -28.15 16.79 20.76
C LEU A 382 -28.58 17.58 19.52
N VAL A 383 -27.87 17.37 18.41
CA VAL A 383 -28.18 17.97 17.11
C VAL A 383 -28.84 16.90 16.26
N GLN A 384 -30.02 17.20 15.71
CA GLN A 384 -30.87 16.24 14.98
C GLN A 384 -31.00 16.62 13.51
#